data_AF-A0A453GHT0-F1
#
_entry.id   AF-A0A453GHT0-F1
#
_cell.length_a   1.000
_cell.length_b   1.000
_cell.length_c   1.000
_cell.angle_alpha   90.00
_cell.angle_beta   90.00
_cell.angle_gamma   90.00
#
_symmetry.space_group_name_H-M   'P 1'
#
loop_
_entity.id
_entity.type
_entity.pdbx_description
1 polymer ?
#
loop_
_entity_poly.entity_id
_entity_poly.type
_entity_poly.pdbx_seq_one_letter_code
_entity_poly.pdbx_strand_id
1 'polypeptide(L)'
;PRGARFPNLLELGLCMTVMEDRDLAFMLERSPVLEFLVLMGSQSGLRLRLVSPSLRCLQLGFTYLEDIDVVDAPRLERLFQRDSLPESKLADTASCLSSKIKIGRAPNLRVLGYLQPGEQQLVVGSKENTVPSVQILAMEVQFGVRNAVKKVPGFLRCFPNLETLHVHVKLVNLTRYTCCIDSSAILVCAPISSMVRKSVM
;
A
#
# COMPACT_ATOMS: atom_id res chain seq x y z
N PRO A 1 25.87 -0.82 -23.38
CA PRO A 1 25.05 -1.73 -24.22
C PRO A 1 23.80 -1.01 -24.76
N ARG A 2 23.55 -1.03 -26.07
CA ARG A 2 22.27 -0.59 -26.65
C ARG A 2 21.21 -1.62 -26.23
N GLY A 3 20.66 -1.46 -25.02
CA GLY A 3 19.81 -2.48 -24.39
C GLY A 3 18.54 -2.77 -25.20
N ALA A 4 17.89 -3.90 -24.92
CA ALA A 4 16.59 -4.22 -25.51
C ALA A 4 15.58 -3.07 -25.29
N ARG A 5 14.74 -2.79 -26.28
CA ARG A 5 13.53 -1.94 -26.14
C ARG A 5 12.33 -2.84 -26.30
N PHE A 6 11.30 -2.58 -25.53
CA PHE A 6 10.03 -3.29 -25.58
C PHE A 6 8.91 -2.30 -25.94
N PRO A 7 8.92 -1.74 -27.16
CA PRO A 7 8.06 -0.61 -27.53
C PRO A 7 6.57 -0.96 -27.54
N ASN A 8 6.22 -2.25 -27.59
CA ASN A 8 4.86 -2.77 -27.66
C ASN A 8 4.45 -3.58 -26.42
N LEU A 9 5.29 -3.63 -25.39
CA LEU A 9 5.03 -4.46 -24.21
C LEU A 9 4.00 -3.76 -23.32
N LEU A 10 2.81 -4.36 -23.23
CA LEU A 10 1.69 -3.87 -22.43
C LEU A 10 1.68 -4.43 -21.01
N GLU A 11 2.16 -5.66 -20.82
CA GLU A 11 2.09 -6.36 -19.56
C GLU A 11 3.45 -6.97 -19.22
N LEU A 12 3.88 -6.80 -17.98
CA LEU A 12 5.13 -7.34 -17.47
C LEU A 12 4.87 -7.95 -16.09
N GLY A 13 5.05 -9.26 -15.98
CA GLY A 13 5.04 -10.00 -14.72
C GLY A 13 6.43 -10.52 -14.42
N LEU A 14 6.95 -10.20 -13.23
CA LEU A 14 8.22 -10.71 -12.74
C LEU A 14 7.98 -11.46 -11.44
N CYS A 15 8.54 -12.66 -11.34
CA CYS A 15 8.35 -13.55 -10.21
C CYS A 15 9.71 -14.10 -9.74
N MET A 16 9.95 -14.09 -8.43
CA MET A 16 11.16 -14.63 -7.80
C MET A 16 12.46 -14.03 -8.35
N THR A 17 12.46 -12.73 -8.65
CA THR A 17 13.60 -12.03 -9.26
C THR A 17 14.46 -11.33 -8.21
N VAL A 18 15.77 -11.36 -8.39
CA VAL A 18 16.70 -10.40 -7.77
C VAL A 18 16.74 -9.18 -8.68
N MET A 19 16.25 -8.05 -8.19
CA MET A 19 16.21 -6.80 -8.95
C MET A 19 16.70 -5.65 -8.10
N GLU A 20 17.55 -4.82 -8.70
CA GLU A 20 17.95 -3.56 -8.09
C GLU A 20 17.03 -2.43 -8.58
N ASP A 21 16.98 -1.32 -7.85
CA ASP A 21 16.15 -0.16 -8.16
C ASP A 21 16.37 0.35 -9.60
N ARG A 22 17.62 0.31 -10.07
CA ARG A 22 18.01 0.72 -11.42
C ARG A 22 17.44 -0.17 -12.52
N ASP A 23 17.25 -1.46 -12.25
CA ASP A 23 16.74 -2.41 -13.23
C ASP A 23 15.26 -2.13 -13.50
N LEU A 24 14.49 -1.82 -12.46
CA LEU A 24 13.08 -1.48 -12.59
C LEU A 24 12.88 -0.16 -13.32
N ALA A 25 13.65 0.87 -12.95
CA ALA A 25 13.61 2.16 -13.63
C ALA A 25 13.96 2.00 -15.12
N PHE A 26 15.00 1.21 -15.42
CA PHE A 26 15.38 0.90 -16.79
C PHE A 26 14.24 0.20 -17.54
N MET A 27 13.61 -0.84 -16.97
CA MET A 27 12.51 -1.55 -17.63
C MET A 27 11.31 -0.66 -17.93
N LEU A 28 10.93 0.24 -17.01
CA LEU A 28 9.87 1.22 -17.23
C LEU A 28 10.23 2.19 -18.37
N GLU A 29 11.48 2.66 -18.42
CA GLU A 29 11.95 3.53 -19.51
C GLU A 29 11.97 2.82 -20.87
N ARG A 30 12.28 1.52 -20.90
CA ARG A 30 12.31 0.72 -22.13
C ARG A 30 10.95 0.22 -22.60
N SER A 31 9.91 0.41 -21.80
CA SER A 31 8.55 -0.11 -22.03
C SER A 31 7.52 1.03 -21.94
N PRO A 32 7.54 2.00 -22.86
CA PRO A 32 6.77 3.25 -22.75
C PRO A 32 5.25 3.08 -22.87
N VAL A 33 4.78 1.90 -23.28
CA VAL A 33 3.35 1.56 -23.42
C VAL A 33 2.87 0.56 -22.37
N LEU A 34 3.71 0.24 -21.37
CA LEU A 34 3.38 -0.73 -20.33
C LEU A 34 2.16 -0.25 -19.54
N GLU A 35 1.10 -1.06 -19.49
CA GLU A 35 -0.14 -0.79 -18.77
C GLU A 35 -0.20 -1.56 -17.44
N PHE A 36 0.36 -2.78 -17.39
CA PHE A 36 0.31 -3.65 -16.21
C PHE A 36 1.70 -4.11 -15.79
N LEU A 37 2.02 -3.87 -14.52
CA LEU A 37 3.25 -4.35 -13.90
C LEU A 37 2.92 -5.15 -12.65
N VAL A 38 3.39 -6.39 -12.60
CA VAL A 38 3.28 -7.28 -11.44
C VAL A 38 4.68 -7.70 -11.01
N LEU A 39 5.01 -7.45 -9.74
CA LEU A 39 6.24 -7.93 -9.11
C LEU A 39 5.86 -8.87 -7.97
N MET A 40 6.34 -10.10 -8.03
CA MET A 40 6.07 -11.13 -7.03
C MET A 40 7.38 -11.73 -6.50
N GLY A 41 7.59 -11.75 -5.19
CA GLY A 41 8.73 -12.44 -4.59
C GLY A 41 10.09 -11.78 -4.88
N SER A 42 10.25 -10.49 -4.59
CA SER A 42 11.56 -9.83 -4.72
C SER A 42 12.46 -10.20 -3.54
N GLN A 43 13.68 -10.66 -3.81
CA GLN A 43 14.63 -11.09 -2.77
C GLN A 43 15.47 -9.92 -2.21
N SER A 44 15.39 -8.75 -2.85
CA SER A 44 16.05 -7.50 -2.46
C SER A 44 15.05 -6.46 -1.99
N GLY A 45 15.53 -5.51 -1.16
CA GLY A 45 14.80 -4.30 -0.82
C GLY A 45 14.47 -3.49 -2.06
N LEU A 46 13.19 -3.23 -2.26
CA LEU A 46 12.66 -2.53 -3.42
C LEU A 46 12.42 -1.06 -3.07
N ARG A 47 13.13 -0.14 -3.73
CA ARG A 47 12.82 1.29 -3.74
C ARG A 47 12.32 1.69 -5.11
N LEU A 48 10.99 1.72 -5.24
CA LEU A 48 10.34 1.98 -6.51
C LEU A 48 10.04 3.47 -6.70
N ARG A 49 10.75 4.10 -7.63
CA ARG A 49 10.39 5.42 -8.15
C ARG A 49 9.59 5.28 -9.44
N LEU A 50 8.27 5.40 -9.34
CA LEU A 50 7.36 5.20 -10.46
C LEU A 50 7.19 6.49 -11.26
N VAL A 51 7.73 6.48 -12.48
CA VAL A 51 7.47 7.47 -13.53
C VAL A 51 7.03 6.70 -14.77
N SER A 52 5.75 6.76 -15.12
CA SER A 52 5.24 6.09 -16.32
C SER A 52 4.00 6.80 -16.88
N PRO A 53 3.99 7.15 -18.19
CA PRO A 53 2.85 7.79 -18.81
C PRO A 53 1.70 6.82 -19.11
N SER A 54 1.99 5.52 -19.19
CA SER A 54 1.06 4.47 -19.65
C SER A 54 0.54 3.56 -18.55
N LEU A 55 1.27 3.40 -17.44
CA LEU A 55 0.96 2.39 -16.44
C LEU A 55 -0.41 2.66 -15.80
N ARG A 56 -1.26 1.64 -15.79
CA ARG A 56 -2.62 1.66 -15.23
C ARG A 56 -2.72 0.83 -13.96
N CYS A 57 -1.91 -0.22 -13.84
CA CYS A 57 -1.93 -1.10 -12.69
C CYS A 57 -0.51 -1.47 -12.24
N LEU A 58 -0.25 -1.29 -10.95
CA LEU A 58 0.93 -1.80 -10.27
C LEU A 58 0.51 -2.76 -9.16
N GLN A 59 1.05 -3.97 -9.18
CA GLN A 59 0.84 -4.96 -8.14
C GLN A 59 2.16 -5.46 -7.60
N LEU A 60 2.33 -5.35 -6.28
CA LEU A 60 3.48 -5.84 -5.54
C LEU A 60 3.01 -6.93 -4.57
N GLY A 61 3.66 -8.08 -4.59
CA GLY A 61 3.33 -9.23 -3.76
C GLY A 61 4.58 -9.93 -3.22
N PHE A 62 4.63 -10.28 -1.93
CA PHE A 62 5.79 -10.98 -1.35
C PHE A 62 7.13 -10.24 -1.60
N THR A 63 7.10 -8.92 -1.67
CA THR A 63 8.27 -8.06 -1.91
C THR A 63 8.76 -7.45 -0.61
N TYR A 64 10.07 -7.38 -0.39
CA TYR A 64 10.63 -6.53 0.66
C TYR A 64 10.61 -5.07 0.18
N LEU A 65 9.54 -4.35 0.50
CA LEU A 65 9.37 -2.97 0.05
C LEU A 65 9.90 -1.98 1.09
N GLU A 66 10.92 -1.21 0.71
CA GLU A 66 11.41 -0.11 1.53
C GLU A 66 10.60 1.16 1.26
N ASP A 67 10.55 1.61 0.01
CA ASP A 67 9.89 2.86 -0.37
C ASP A 67 9.20 2.74 -1.74
N ILE A 68 7.99 3.31 -1.88
CA ILE A 68 7.36 3.60 -3.16
C ILE A 68 7.19 5.11 -3.28
N ASP A 69 7.65 5.66 -4.39
CA ASP A 69 7.43 7.06 -4.77
C ASP A 69 6.75 7.12 -6.14
N VAL A 70 5.44 7.40 -6.14
CA VAL A 70 4.66 7.64 -7.36
C VAL A 70 4.86 9.09 -7.78
N VAL A 71 5.92 9.35 -8.54
CA VAL A 71 6.34 10.71 -8.90
C VAL A 71 5.40 11.30 -9.96
N ASP A 72 5.26 10.61 -11.10
CA ASP A 72 4.38 11.02 -12.19
C ASP A 72 3.84 9.80 -12.93
N ALA A 73 2.58 9.47 -12.65
CA ALA A 73 1.88 8.33 -13.22
C ALA A 73 0.43 8.71 -13.56
N PRO A 74 0.21 9.53 -14.60
CA PRO A 74 -1.10 10.15 -14.87
C PRO A 74 -2.20 9.15 -15.22
N ARG A 75 -1.86 7.95 -15.70
CA ARG A 75 -2.81 6.89 -16.06
C ARG A 75 -2.95 5.80 -15.00
N LEU A 76 -2.23 5.89 -13.88
CA LEU A 76 -2.27 4.87 -12.85
C LEU A 76 -3.67 4.84 -12.22
N GLU A 77 -4.37 3.73 -12.37
CA GLU A 77 -5.72 3.51 -11.83
C GLU A 77 -5.68 2.74 -10.51
N ARG A 78 -4.74 1.78 -10.40
CA ARG A 78 -4.67 0.81 -9.31
C ARG A 78 -3.25 0.59 -8.82
N LEU A 79 -3.07 0.62 -7.50
CA LEU A 79 -1.82 0.25 -6.82
C LEU A 79 -2.14 -0.71 -5.68
N PHE A 80 -1.59 -1.92 -5.74
CA PHE A 80 -1.77 -2.96 -4.72
C PHE A 80 -0.43 -3.34 -4.12
N GLN A 81 -0.33 -3.36 -2.79
CA GLN A 81 0.85 -3.86 -2.08
C GLN A 81 0.45 -4.95 -1.09
N ARG A 82 0.56 -6.21 -1.49
CA ARG A 82 0.15 -7.36 -0.69
C ARG A 82 1.37 -8.07 -0.09
N ASP A 83 1.25 -8.53 1.16
CA ASP A 83 2.22 -9.42 1.82
C ASP A 83 3.66 -8.88 1.77
N SER A 84 3.95 -7.84 2.58
CA SER A 84 5.33 -7.46 2.91
C SER A 84 5.96 -8.58 3.75
N LEU A 85 7.10 -9.12 3.29
CA LEU A 85 7.85 -10.07 4.10
C LEU A 85 8.48 -9.32 5.28
N PRO A 86 8.26 -9.77 6.54
CA PRO A 86 8.97 -9.19 7.66
C PRO A 86 10.45 -9.44 7.45
N GLU A 87 11.25 -8.42 7.72
CA GLU A 87 12.70 -8.47 7.68
C GLU A 87 13.18 -9.73 8.42
N SER A 88 14.06 -10.50 7.78
CA SER A 88 14.77 -11.58 8.46
C SER A 88 15.41 -10.99 9.71
N LYS A 89 15.16 -11.60 10.87
CA LYS A 89 15.67 -11.20 12.20
C LYS A 89 17.19 -11.41 12.32
N LEU A 90 17.96 -10.94 11.35
CA LEU A 90 19.43 -11.04 11.30
C LEU A 90 20.12 -9.67 11.31
N ALA A 91 19.37 -8.56 11.35
CA ALA A 91 19.95 -7.22 11.51
C ALA A 91 19.71 -6.73 12.94
N ASP A 92 20.58 -7.15 13.86
CA ASP A 92 20.75 -6.54 15.18
C ASP A 92 21.37 -5.14 15.03
N THR A 93 20.63 -4.18 14.46
CA THR A 93 20.91 -2.74 14.62
C THR A 93 19.82 -1.87 13.97
N ALA A 94 19.09 -1.16 14.84
CA ALA A 94 18.43 0.13 14.59
C ALA A 94 17.27 0.23 13.56
N SER A 95 16.08 0.48 14.12
CA SER A 95 14.89 1.06 13.49
C SER A 95 14.13 0.09 12.57
N CYS A 96 12.98 -0.46 12.95
CA CYS A 96 11.70 0.25 12.79
C CYS A 96 11.51 0.88 11.39
N LEU A 97 12.01 0.24 10.32
CA LEU A 97 11.85 0.72 8.94
C LEU A 97 10.38 0.60 8.54
N SER A 98 9.61 1.66 8.79
CA SER A 98 8.26 1.75 8.26
C SER A 98 8.33 1.98 6.75
N SER A 99 7.82 1.07 5.93
CA SER A 99 7.83 1.27 4.49
C SER A 99 7.07 2.55 4.13
N LYS A 100 7.64 3.38 3.26
CA LYS A 100 7.01 4.67 2.90
C LYS A 100 6.30 4.58 1.57
N ILE A 101 5.07 5.09 1.51
CA ILE A 101 4.34 5.28 0.25
C ILE A 101 4.18 6.78 0.05
N LYS A 102 4.78 7.31 -1.01
CA LYS A 102 4.60 8.69 -1.46
C LYS A 102 3.74 8.69 -2.71
N ILE A 103 2.64 9.44 -2.67
CA ILE A 103 1.76 9.64 -3.82
C ILE A 103 1.95 11.08 -4.30
N GLY A 104 2.67 11.25 -5.40
CA GLY A 104 2.83 12.49 -6.14
C GLY A 104 1.71 12.68 -7.17
N ARG A 105 2.06 12.83 -8.45
CA ARG A 105 1.08 13.11 -9.50
C ARG A 105 0.46 11.82 -10.06
N ALA A 106 -0.68 11.42 -9.49
CA ALA A 106 -1.47 10.27 -9.96
C ALA A 106 -2.98 10.59 -9.96
N PRO A 107 -3.46 11.53 -10.82
CA PRO A 107 -4.85 12.01 -10.81
C PRO A 107 -5.92 10.95 -11.09
N ASN A 108 -5.57 9.83 -11.73
CA ASN A 108 -6.50 8.75 -12.04
C ASN A 108 -6.42 7.59 -11.04
N LEU A 109 -5.64 7.71 -9.96
CA LEU A 109 -5.49 6.64 -8.98
C LEU A 109 -6.78 6.49 -8.19
N ARG A 110 -7.53 5.43 -8.47
CA ARG A 110 -8.84 5.14 -7.88
C ARG A 110 -8.78 4.06 -6.81
N VAL A 111 -7.88 3.10 -6.97
CA VAL A 111 -7.78 1.93 -6.08
C VAL A 111 -6.41 1.89 -5.44
N LEU A 112 -6.38 1.91 -4.12
CA LEU A 112 -5.19 1.72 -3.32
C LEU A 112 -5.39 0.53 -2.40
N GLY A 113 -4.55 -0.48 -2.51
CA GLY A 113 -4.79 -1.78 -1.88
C GLY A 113 -3.74 -2.17 -0.86
N TYR A 114 -4.23 -2.75 0.24
CA TYR A 114 -3.47 -3.44 1.29
C TYR A 114 -2.49 -2.56 2.07
N LEU A 115 -2.86 -1.29 2.31
CA LEU A 115 -2.08 -0.43 3.20
C LEU A 115 -2.06 -0.97 4.63
N GLN A 116 -0.91 -0.92 5.29
CA GLN A 116 -0.70 -1.33 6.67
C GLN A 116 -0.36 -0.11 7.54
N PRO A 117 -1.34 0.58 8.15
CA PRO A 117 -1.08 1.79 8.94
C PRO A 117 -0.07 1.59 10.09
N GLY A 118 0.05 0.38 10.64
CA GLY A 118 1.02 0.07 11.68
C GLY A 118 2.47 0.11 11.20
N GLU A 119 2.70 -0.38 10.00
CA GLU A 119 4.02 -0.69 9.43
C GLU A 119 4.41 0.33 8.34
N GLN A 120 3.48 1.17 7.87
CA GLN A 120 3.71 2.07 6.75
C GLN A 120 3.50 3.54 7.10
N GLN A 121 4.19 4.41 6.37
CA GLN A 121 3.96 5.84 6.36
C GLN A 121 3.44 6.27 4.99
N LEU A 122 2.23 6.82 4.95
CA LEU A 122 1.67 7.46 3.76
C LEU A 122 2.05 8.94 3.75
N VAL A 123 2.61 9.42 2.64
CA VAL A 123 2.88 10.83 2.39
C VAL A 123 2.22 11.22 1.08
N VAL A 124 1.42 12.28 1.12
CA VAL A 124 0.76 12.80 -0.06
C VAL A 124 1.50 14.05 -0.52
N GLY A 125 2.00 14.02 -1.76
CA GLY A 125 2.75 15.14 -2.35
C GLY A 125 1.88 16.28 -2.87
N SER A 126 0.56 16.20 -2.70
CA SER A 126 -0.37 17.27 -3.12
C SER A 126 -0.35 18.44 -2.12
N LYS A 127 -0.61 19.65 -2.61
CA LYS A 127 -0.69 20.86 -1.76
C LYS A 127 -1.73 20.75 -0.64
N GLU A 128 -2.73 19.89 -0.83
CA GLU A 128 -3.83 19.67 0.10
C GLU A 128 -3.59 18.45 1.02
N ASN A 129 -2.47 17.74 0.86
CA ASN A 129 -2.13 16.50 1.57
C ASN A 129 -3.22 15.40 1.46
N THR A 130 -4.04 15.48 0.40
CA THR A 130 -5.12 14.55 0.08
C THR A 130 -4.99 14.05 -1.36
N VAL A 131 -5.50 12.85 -1.60
CA VAL A 131 -5.60 12.19 -2.91
C VAL A 131 -7.09 11.95 -3.19
N PRO A 132 -7.82 12.97 -3.66
CA PRO A 132 -9.27 12.89 -3.83
C PRO A 132 -9.73 11.93 -4.93
N SER A 133 -8.81 11.43 -5.77
CA SER A 133 -9.13 10.47 -6.82
C SER A 133 -9.38 9.05 -6.31
N VAL A 134 -8.88 8.72 -5.11
CA VAL A 134 -9.01 7.37 -4.53
C VAL A 134 -10.42 7.16 -3.99
N GLN A 135 -11.10 6.16 -4.54
CA GLN A 135 -12.47 5.78 -4.18
C GLN A 135 -12.50 4.44 -3.44
N ILE A 136 -11.54 3.56 -3.70
CA ILE A 136 -11.47 2.23 -3.10
C ILE A 136 -10.15 2.10 -2.36
N LEU A 137 -10.23 1.85 -1.06
CA LEU A 137 -9.08 1.59 -0.20
C LEU A 137 -9.21 0.19 0.39
N ALA A 138 -8.17 -0.62 0.27
CA ALA A 138 -8.01 -1.79 1.12
C ALA A 138 -6.90 -1.53 2.14
N MET A 139 -7.15 -1.87 3.40
CA MET A 139 -6.18 -1.75 4.48
C MET A 139 -6.10 -3.04 5.28
N GLU A 140 -4.91 -3.33 5.79
CA GLU A 140 -4.64 -4.42 6.69
C GLU A 140 -4.34 -3.87 8.09
N VAL A 141 -5.18 -4.24 9.06
CA VAL A 141 -5.15 -3.66 10.41
C VAL A 141 -4.95 -4.76 11.45
N GLN A 142 -3.96 -4.54 12.32
CA GLN A 142 -3.70 -5.36 13.51
C GLN A 142 -4.36 -4.70 14.74
N PHE A 143 -5.59 -5.11 15.08
CA PHE A 143 -6.35 -4.48 16.17
C PHE A 143 -5.74 -4.69 17.57
N GLY A 144 -4.88 -5.70 17.75
CA GLY A 144 -4.12 -5.90 18.99
C GLY A 144 -3.01 -4.86 19.21
N VAL A 145 -2.62 -4.12 18.17
CA VAL A 145 -1.54 -3.14 18.22
C VAL A 145 -2.12 -1.73 18.22
N ARG A 146 -2.23 -1.12 19.41
CA ARG A 146 -2.80 0.24 19.59
C ARG A 146 -2.18 1.28 18.65
N ASN A 147 -0.89 1.17 18.36
CA ASN A 147 -0.18 2.09 17.48
C ASN A 147 -0.63 1.99 16.02
N ALA A 148 -1.00 0.80 15.55
CA ALA A 148 -1.53 0.61 14.20
C ALA A 148 -2.93 1.22 14.07
N VAL A 149 -3.81 0.95 15.03
CA VAL A 149 -5.20 1.46 15.04
C VAL A 149 -5.23 2.98 15.13
N LYS A 150 -4.37 3.60 15.95
CA LYS A 150 -4.29 5.07 16.07
C LYS A 150 -3.93 5.79 14.77
N LYS A 151 -3.24 5.12 13.84
CA LYS A 151 -2.84 5.71 12.55
C LYS A 151 -3.93 5.61 11.49
N VAL A 152 -4.92 4.71 11.65
CA VAL A 152 -6.02 4.50 10.69
C VAL A 152 -6.75 5.81 10.34
N PRO A 153 -7.18 6.65 11.30
CA PRO A 153 -7.85 7.91 10.96
C PRO A 153 -6.96 8.87 10.16
N GLY A 154 -5.64 8.84 10.38
CA GLY A 154 -4.68 9.65 9.62
C GLY A 154 -4.63 9.23 8.15
N PHE A 155 -4.67 7.93 7.87
CA PHE A 155 -4.73 7.40 6.50
C PHE A 155 -6.06 7.75 5.82
N LEU A 156 -7.19 7.56 6.51
CA LEU A 156 -8.51 7.85 5.94
C LEU A 156 -8.68 9.33 5.57
N ARG A 157 -8.09 10.24 6.36
CA ARG A 157 -8.09 11.69 6.04
C ARG A 157 -7.40 12.03 4.72
N CYS A 158 -6.49 11.20 4.22
CA CYS A 158 -5.85 11.42 2.93
C CYS A 158 -6.80 11.16 1.75
N PHE A 159 -7.96 10.50 1.94
CA PHE A 159 -8.85 10.07 0.86
C PHE A 159 -10.27 10.60 1.09
N PRO A 160 -10.54 11.88 0.77
CA PRO A 160 -11.82 12.53 1.10
C PRO A 160 -13.03 11.97 0.33
N ASN A 161 -12.82 11.35 -0.84
CA ASN A 161 -13.89 10.79 -1.68
C ASN A 161 -13.96 9.26 -1.61
N LEU A 162 -13.60 8.68 -0.46
CA LEU A 162 -13.57 7.24 -0.29
C LEU A 162 -15.00 6.65 -0.29
N GLU A 163 -15.29 5.81 -1.28
CA GLU A 163 -16.59 5.14 -1.45
C GLU A 163 -16.61 3.73 -0.85
N THR A 164 -15.48 3.02 -0.91
CA THR A 164 -15.36 1.65 -0.42
C THR A 164 -14.09 1.46 0.40
N LEU A 165 -14.27 0.95 1.61
CA LEU A 165 -13.19 0.58 2.51
C LEU A 165 -13.21 -0.92 2.79
N HIS A 166 -12.20 -1.64 2.29
CA HIS A 166 -11.96 -3.04 2.62
C HIS A 166 -10.99 -3.14 3.78
N VAL A 167 -11.38 -3.80 4.86
CA VAL A 167 -10.51 -4.04 6.02
C VAL A 167 -10.18 -5.52 6.12
N HIS A 168 -8.90 -5.83 5.96
CA HIS A 168 -8.35 -7.14 6.27
C HIS A 168 -7.82 -7.14 7.71
N VAL A 169 -8.32 -8.08 8.52
CA VAL A 169 -7.90 -8.20 9.92
C VAL A 169 -6.83 -9.28 10.03
N LYS A 170 -5.60 -8.88 10.36
CA LYS A 170 -4.57 -9.82 10.80
C LYS A 170 -4.96 -10.36 12.17
N LEU A 171 -5.42 -11.61 12.21
CA LEU A 171 -5.86 -12.27 13.44
C LEU A 171 -4.65 -12.59 14.33
N VAL A 172 -4.20 -11.65 15.15
CA VAL A 172 -3.21 -11.90 16.20
C VAL A 172 -3.96 -11.89 17.54
N ASN A 173 -4.28 -13.07 18.09
CA ASN A 173 -4.97 -13.28 19.38
C ASN A 173 -6.40 -12.69 19.51
N LEU A 174 -7.38 -13.25 18.77
CA LEU A 174 -8.77 -12.79 18.75
C LEU A 174 -9.75 -13.48 19.72
N THR A 175 -9.29 -14.15 20.78
CA THR A 175 -10.21 -14.71 21.78
C THR A 175 -10.99 -13.65 22.59
N ARG A 176 -10.77 -12.34 22.36
CA ARG A 176 -11.31 -11.26 23.21
C ARG A 176 -11.88 -10.02 22.53
N TYR A 177 -11.98 -9.92 21.20
CA TYR A 177 -12.46 -8.67 20.57
C TYR A 177 -13.55 -8.91 19.50
N THR A 178 -14.58 -8.07 19.52
CA THR A 178 -15.59 -7.95 18.45
C THR A 178 -15.35 -6.65 17.67
N CYS A 179 -15.49 -6.71 16.34
CA CYS A 179 -15.44 -5.53 15.47
C CYS A 179 -16.82 -4.89 15.38
N CYS A 180 -16.91 -3.62 15.74
CA CYS A 180 -18.07 -2.78 15.49
C CYS A 180 -17.72 -1.73 14.45
N ILE A 181 -18.64 -1.44 13.52
CA ILE A 181 -18.53 -0.29 12.61
C ILE A 181 -19.20 0.89 13.34
N ASP A 182 -18.44 1.94 13.64
CA ASP A 182 -19.03 3.18 14.17
C ASP A 182 -19.54 4.12 13.06
N SER A 183 -20.31 5.13 13.45
CA SER A 183 -20.90 6.11 12.52
C SER A 183 -19.87 6.96 11.76
N SER A 184 -18.57 6.83 12.07
CA SER A 184 -17.46 7.44 11.33
C SER A 184 -16.76 6.46 10.37
N ALA A 185 -17.37 5.31 10.10
CA ALA A 185 -16.82 4.22 9.28
C ALA A 185 -15.50 3.64 9.84
N ILE A 186 -15.20 3.86 11.12
CA ILE A 186 -14.03 3.32 11.78
C ILE A 186 -14.42 1.95 12.36
N LEU A 187 -13.65 0.92 12.03
CA LEU A 187 -13.76 -0.38 12.67
C LEU A 187 -13.15 -0.27 14.08
N VAL A 188 -13.99 -0.39 15.11
CA VAL A 188 -13.57 -0.34 16.51
C VAL A 188 -13.58 -1.77 17.07
N CYS A 189 -12.43 -2.24 17.54
CA CYS A 189 -12.33 -3.48 18.31
C CYS A 189 -12.46 -3.18 19.80
N ALA A 190 -13.53 -3.68 20.44
CA ALA A 190 -13.75 -3.56 21.87
C ALA A 190 -13.49 -4.90 22.59
N PRO A 191 -12.87 -4.92 23.79
CA PRO A 191 -12.69 -6.15 24.55
C PRO A 191 -14.05 -6.70 25.01
N ILE A 192 -14.26 -8.02 24.94
CA ILE A 192 -15.51 -8.71 25.33
C ILE A 192 -15.97 -8.30 26.75
N SER A 193 -15.02 -8.03 27.65
CA SER A 193 -15.25 -7.57 29.04
C SER A 193 -15.90 -6.18 29.15
N SER A 194 -15.96 -5.40 28.07
CA SER A 194 -16.52 -4.04 28.05
C SER A 194 -17.95 -3.96 27.51
N MET A 195 -18.51 -5.06 26.97
CA MET A 195 -19.92 -5.13 26.52
C MET A 195 -20.84 -5.57 27.67
N VAL A 196 -20.92 -4.77 28.73
CA VAL A 196 -22.13 -4.77 29.57
C VAL A 196 -23.12 -3.85 28.90
N ARG A 197 -24.25 -4.41 28.45
CA ARG A 197 -25.38 -3.71 27.83
C ARG A 197 -25.69 -2.42 28.59
N LYS A 198 -25.57 -1.27 27.91
CA LYS A 198 -26.52 -0.18 28.11
C LYS A 198 -27.55 -0.28 26.99
N SER A 199 -28.59 -1.09 27.24
CA SER A 199 -29.90 -0.77 26.68
C SER A 199 -30.29 0.57 27.28
N VAL A 200 -30.35 1.61 26.47
CA VAL A 200 -31.11 2.81 26.79
C VAL A 200 -32.37 2.71 25.93
N MET A 201 -33.51 2.81 26.62
CA MET A 201 -34.87 2.85 26.07
C MET A 201 -35.02 3.84 24.92
#